data_AF-A0A929F2M3-F1
#
_entry.id   AF-A0A929F2M3-F1
#
_cell.length_a   1.000
_cell.length_b   1.000
_cell.length_c   1.000
_cell.angle_alpha   90.00
_cell.angle_beta   90.00
_cell.angle_gamma   90.00
#
_symmetry.space_group_name_H-M   'P 1'
#
loop_
_entity.id
_entity.type
_entity.pdbx_description
1 polymer ?
#
loop_
_entity_poly.entity_id
_entity_poly.type
_entity_poly.pdbx_seq_one_letter_code
_entity_poly.pdbx_strand_id
1 'polypeptide(L)'
;ALFEDFAVVLTDTDTGTASDTLSVQIVDDVPQLIAPATTTLINAAGTIQTGVALDSDTNIDNNVGADQVGILSFDIANGDQAFNKGGDALQVEGVNPGDPALNVYLYVDGNTLYGSTTSGFGGVVGDLASSPSLVFTLTLNPDGSFGTATDTYDFELHQAIRGEVSFSSADAGYDFMGGNDPYGYFNTNTTAPDILLTPIDGGVFSGSINESANTVGMGDGQSVGANEAIRVDFLLGISGDPSATAGGDGYINPLNQDHVFERDTSGTAHQMVNGAEATFSKLVGTTEINISAWDSPEGDADAATGDQLIYNSTGGQAISTVVITDPTAVAPTEVTGSTADEDGATAGIQVTVGANQYTVKFNGDGTVNIAGIVQGATIGIIVGDGATPLFDSVEYQYLSGSTFKLGDFGALFPSTAGPASFDFNLALTDSDGDSIDIPDGITINLDADPNPPALNLAAPVVQEQPLAEAPAEPVLAGEETAAEGPAIQIATEAVDQLLATDGADEFVWTLADNQDTGDTVISFDTASDALNLKDLLQGEEAQDADLTSYLNVTFDGANTVIEVSTGGDFRGGPGDASKVDQIITLEDVNLVGGDELAAVIQNMLDAGQLIIDQ
;
A
#
# COMPACT_ATOMS: atom_id res chain seq x y z
N ALA A 1 45.31 30.42 0.35
CA ALA A 1 45.76 31.68 -0.30
C ALA A 1 47.23 32.01 -0.02
N LEU A 2 48.10 31.85 -1.02
CA LEU A 2 49.49 32.34 -0.99
C LEU A 2 49.50 33.78 -1.53
N PHE A 3 50.16 34.71 -0.83
CA PHE A 3 50.23 36.11 -1.24
C PHE A 3 51.67 36.59 -1.17
N GLU A 4 52.17 37.21 -2.23
CA GLU A 4 53.53 37.74 -2.30
C GLU A 4 53.57 39.07 -3.05
N ASP A 5 54.37 40.00 -2.55
CA ASP A 5 54.57 41.33 -3.14
C ASP A 5 55.98 41.43 -3.71
N PHE A 6 56.08 41.65 -5.02
CA PHE A 6 57.36 41.87 -5.70
C PHE A 6 57.58 43.36 -5.93
N ALA A 7 58.68 43.90 -5.42
CA ALA A 7 59.13 45.23 -5.81
C ALA A 7 59.62 45.18 -7.26
N VAL A 8 58.95 45.91 -8.15
CA VAL A 8 59.28 45.96 -9.57
C VAL A 8 59.87 47.32 -9.91
N VAL A 9 60.95 47.33 -10.70
CA VAL A 9 61.57 48.56 -11.20
C VAL A 9 61.59 48.51 -12.73
N LEU A 10 60.94 49.48 -13.37
CA LEU A 10 60.98 49.69 -14.81
C LEU A 10 62.06 50.71 -15.14
N THR A 11 62.89 50.41 -16.14
CA THR A 11 63.92 51.34 -16.65
C THR A 11 63.74 51.54 -18.15
N ASP A 12 63.62 52.79 -18.58
CA ASP A 12 63.58 53.14 -20.00
C ASP A 12 65.00 53.19 -20.61
N THR A 13 65.07 53.11 -21.94
CA THR A 13 66.25 53.28 -22.80
C THR A 13 67.06 54.54 -22.52
N ASP A 14 66.42 55.61 -22.05
CA ASP A 14 67.07 56.86 -21.60
C ASP A 14 67.44 56.86 -20.11
N THR A 15 67.44 55.71 -19.44
CA THR A 15 67.83 55.47 -18.03
C THR A 15 66.89 56.05 -16.96
N GLY A 16 65.71 56.54 -17.33
CA GLY A 16 64.66 56.89 -16.38
C GLY A 16 64.12 55.65 -15.67
N THR A 17 63.92 55.72 -14.35
CA THR A 17 63.40 54.59 -13.55
C THR A 17 62.09 54.94 -12.86
N ALA A 18 61.16 53.98 -12.82
CA ALA A 18 59.98 54.00 -11.95
C ALA A 18 59.92 52.69 -11.16
N SER A 19 59.40 52.73 -9.93
CA SER A 19 59.22 51.53 -9.12
C SER A 19 57.80 51.45 -8.58
N ASP A 20 57.26 50.25 -8.54
CA ASP A 20 55.97 49.96 -7.92
C ASP A 20 55.96 48.52 -7.38
N THR A 21 54.88 48.13 -6.72
CA THR A 21 54.69 46.76 -6.25
C THR A 21 53.82 45.98 -7.23
N LEU A 22 54.26 44.77 -7.59
CA LEU A 22 53.43 43.74 -8.21
C LEU A 22 53.01 42.76 -7.13
N SER A 23 51.74 42.78 -6.77
CA SER A 23 51.14 41.80 -5.87
C SER A 23 50.68 40.57 -6.67
N VAL A 24 51.02 39.38 -6.18
CA VAL A 24 50.53 38.10 -6.70
C VAL A 24 49.80 37.38 -5.57
N GLN A 25 48.53 37.03 -5.82
CA GLN A 25 47.72 36.21 -4.93
C GLN A 25 47.38 34.92 -5.67
N ILE A 26 47.70 33.78 -5.06
CA ILE A 26 47.19 32.46 -5.43
C ILE A 26 46.04 32.20 -4.46
N VAL A 27 44.82 32.23 -4.97
CA VAL A 27 43.65 31.68 -4.26
C VAL A 27 43.62 30.20 -4.60
N ASP A 28 43.38 29.42 -3.57
CA ASP A 28 43.31 27.96 -3.57
C ASP A 28 42.11 27.74 -2.65
N ASP A 29 40.96 27.47 -3.25
CA ASP A 29 39.66 27.41 -2.62
C ASP A 29 38.95 26.11 -2.97
N VAL A 30 38.41 25.44 -1.95
CA VAL A 30 37.62 24.23 -2.15
C VAL A 30 36.25 24.56 -2.75
N PRO A 31 35.66 23.65 -3.54
CA PRO A 31 34.28 23.76 -3.99
C PRO A 31 33.28 23.94 -2.82
N GLN A 32 32.16 24.59 -3.11
CA GLN A 32 31.03 24.78 -2.21
C GLN A 32 29.91 23.80 -2.54
N LEU A 33 29.05 23.51 -1.56
CA LEU A 33 27.88 22.67 -1.77
C LEU A 33 26.91 23.33 -2.76
N ILE A 34 26.36 22.54 -3.67
CA ILE A 34 25.19 22.88 -4.48
C ILE A 34 23.93 22.46 -3.74
N ALA A 35 22.78 23.05 -4.09
CA ALA A 35 21.47 22.64 -3.60
C ALA A 35 20.53 22.28 -4.75
N PRO A 36 20.64 21.05 -5.31
CA PRO A 36 19.73 20.59 -6.35
C PRO A 36 18.27 20.66 -5.91
N ALA A 37 17.40 21.06 -6.83
CA ALA A 37 15.96 21.07 -6.58
C ALA A 37 15.43 19.64 -6.49
N THR A 38 14.51 19.38 -5.56
CA THR A 38 13.84 18.08 -5.45
C THR A 38 12.72 17.94 -6.47
N THR A 39 12.48 16.72 -6.96
CA THR A 39 11.34 16.42 -7.84
C THR A 39 10.43 15.37 -7.23
N THR A 40 9.13 15.47 -7.54
CA THR A 40 8.11 14.46 -7.24
C THR A 40 7.49 13.99 -8.54
N LEU A 41 7.48 12.68 -8.77
CA LEU A 41 6.90 12.03 -9.95
C LEU A 41 5.91 10.95 -9.53
N ILE A 42 5.16 10.39 -10.47
CA ILE A 42 4.34 9.20 -10.21
C ILE A 42 5.22 7.95 -10.32
N ASN A 43 5.00 6.96 -9.46
CA ASN A 43 5.68 5.67 -9.48
C ASN A 43 5.18 4.75 -10.60
N ALA A 44 5.24 5.21 -11.85
CA ALA A 44 4.78 4.48 -13.01
C ALA A 44 5.90 4.37 -14.05
N ALA A 45 6.05 3.18 -14.66
CA ALA A 45 7.00 2.97 -15.74
C ALA A 45 6.74 3.94 -16.92
N GLY A 46 7.82 4.50 -17.48
CA GLY A 46 7.78 5.53 -18.52
C GLY A 46 7.64 6.97 -17.99
N THR A 47 7.62 7.18 -16.68
CA THR A 47 7.56 8.53 -16.10
C THR A 47 8.89 9.25 -16.27
N ILE A 48 8.86 10.49 -16.78
CA ILE A 48 10.03 11.29 -17.12
C ILE A 48 9.92 12.67 -16.51
N GLN A 49 11.01 13.14 -15.88
CA GLN A 49 11.22 14.53 -15.50
C GLN A 49 12.52 15.04 -16.14
N THR A 50 12.47 16.23 -16.73
CA THR A 50 13.66 16.86 -17.34
C THR A 50 13.88 18.27 -16.81
N GLY A 51 15.12 18.74 -16.89
CA GLY A 51 15.50 20.12 -16.63
C GLY A 51 15.38 20.56 -15.18
N VAL A 52 15.57 19.65 -14.21
CA VAL A 52 15.53 20.00 -12.78
C VAL A 52 16.82 20.71 -12.40
N ALA A 53 16.73 21.87 -11.74
CA ALA A 53 17.89 22.70 -11.44
C ALA A 53 18.89 22.00 -10.49
N LEU A 54 20.18 22.07 -10.82
CA LEU A 54 21.27 21.53 -9.98
C LEU A 54 21.70 22.47 -8.83
N ASP A 55 21.30 23.74 -8.88
CA ASP A 55 21.45 24.66 -7.73
C ASP A 55 20.27 25.64 -7.66
N SER A 56 20.15 26.35 -6.54
CA SER A 56 19.08 27.32 -6.24
C SER A 56 18.96 28.45 -7.26
N ASP A 57 20.04 28.81 -7.93
CA ASP A 57 20.07 29.79 -9.02
C ASP A 57 20.22 29.15 -10.42
N THR A 58 20.13 27.81 -10.50
CA THR A 58 20.22 26.99 -11.72
C THR A 58 21.59 27.03 -12.40
N ASN A 59 22.64 27.38 -11.66
CA ASN A 59 24.02 27.37 -12.15
C ASN A 59 24.94 26.80 -11.06
N ILE A 60 25.90 25.93 -11.39
CA ILE A 60 26.86 25.35 -10.43
C ILE A 60 28.26 25.98 -10.50
N ASP A 61 28.52 26.87 -11.45
CA ASP A 61 29.81 27.51 -11.73
C ASP A 61 30.29 28.42 -10.59
N ASN A 62 29.38 28.95 -9.77
CA ASN A 62 29.73 29.69 -8.55
C ASN A 62 30.08 28.77 -7.38
N ASN A 63 29.80 27.47 -7.50
CA ASN A 63 30.08 26.48 -6.47
C ASN A 63 31.42 25.76 -6.72
N VAL A 64 31.96 25.77 -7.95
CA VAL A 64 33.27 25.14 -8.26
C VAL A 64 34.50 25.90 -7.76
N GLY A 65 34.35 27.11 -7.21
CA GLY A 65 35.47 27.93 -6.74
C GLY A 65 36.12 28.81 -7.81
N ALA A 66 37.27 29.41 -7.48
CA ALA A 66 37.94 30.40 -8.32
C ALA A 66 38.64 29.79 -9.56
N ASP A 67 38.89 28.48 -9.54
CA ASP A 67 39.71 27.80 -10.55
C ASP A 67 38.97 27.45 -11.85
N GLN A 68 37.64 27.62 -11.88
CA GLN A 68 36.72 27.56 -13.05
C GLN A 68 36.88 26.35 -13.98
N VAL A 69 35.75 25.73 -14.33
CA VAL A 69 35.62 24.37 -14.90
C VAL A 69 35.80 23.31 -13.81
N GLY A 70 34.69 22.91 -13.20
CA GLY A 70 34.60 21.73 -12.33
C GLY A 70 33.90 20.57 -13.01
N ILE A 71 33.94 19.42 -12.35
CA ILE A 71 33.26 18.18 -12.73
C ILE A 71 32.28 17.84 -11.62
N LEU A 72 30.99 17.78 -11.96
CA LEU A 72 29.97 17.18 -11.11
C LEU A 72 29.80 15.71 -11.51
N SER A 73 29.90 14.81 -10.54
CA SER A 73 29.77 13.36 -10.74
C SER A 73 28.95 12.71 -9.64
N PHE A 74 28.41 11.52 -9.92
CA PHE A 74 27.84 10.66 -8.89
C PHE A 74 28.95 10.10 -8.00
N ASP A 75 28.78 10.21 -6.68
CA ASP A 75 29.68 9.63 -5.69
C ASP A 75 29.17 8.26 -5.27
N ILE A 76 29.24 7.31 -6.20
CA ILE A 76 28.84 5.91 -6.00
C ILE A 76 29.82 4.98 -6.72
N ALA A 77 29.95 3.74 -6.25
CA ALA A 77 30.70 2.70 -6.94
C ALA A 77 29.77 1.81 -7.78
N ASN A 78 30.25 1.41 -8.95
CA ASN A 78 29.48 0.50 -9.82
C ASN A 78 29.22 -0.84 -9.12
N GLY A 79 27.95 -1.21 -9.02
CA GLY A 79 27.47 -2.39 -8.31
C GLY A 79 27.02 -2.13 -6.87
N ASP A 80 27.08 -0.87 -6.40
CA ASP A 80 26.48 -0.50 -5.12
C ASP A 80 24.96 -0.73 -5.16
N GLN A 81 24.39 -1.17 -4.04
CA GLN A 81 22.94 -1.34 -3.92
C GLN A 81 22.29 0.01 -3.59
N ALA A 82 21.12 0.27 -4.20
CA ALA A 82 20.33 1.45 -3.91
C ALA A 82 19.40 1.21 -2.72
N PHE A 83 19.14 2.25 -1.92
CA PHE A 83 18.29 2.19 -0.75
C PHE A 83 17.25 3.31 -0.75
N ASN A 84 16.09 3.06 -0.17
CA ASN A 84 15.12 4.11 0.13
C ASN A 84 15.57 4.93 1.36
N LYS A 85 14.88 6.03 1.65
CA LYS A 85 15.11 6.84 2.86
C LYS A 85 14.83 6.10 4.19
N GLY A 86 14.05 5.02 4.14
CA GLY A 86 13.82 4.12 5.28
C GLY A 86 15.01 3.21 5.59
N GLY A 87 15.97 3.09 4.67
CA GLY A 87 17.14 2.22 4.79
C GLY A 87 16.98 0.83 4.16
N ASP A 88 15.83 0.54 3.53
CA ASP A 88 15.58 -0.71 2.84
C ASP A 88 16.11 -0.66 1.41
N ALA A 89 16.49 -1.84 0.89
CA ALA A 89 16.90 -1.98 -0.49
C ALA A 89 15.78 -1.49 -1.43
N LEU A 90 16.10 -0.64 -2.40
CA LEU A 90 15.16 -0.38 -3.49
C LEU A 90 14.93 -1.69 -4.26
N GLN A 91 13.67 -2.02 -4.49
CA GLN A 91 13.26 -3.18 -5.27
C GLN A 91 12.27 -2.76 -6.35
N VAL A 92 12.18 -3.52 -7.44
CA VAL A 92 11.07 -3.43 -8.41
C VAL A 92 9.96 -4.43 -8.05
N GLU A 93 8.85 -4.40 -8.79
CA GLU A 93 7.81 -5.43 -8.66
C GLU A 93 8.38 -6.83 -8.88
N GLY A 94 7.96 -7.75 -8.02
CA GLY A 94 8.25 -9.16 -8.19
C GLY A 94 7.47 -9.97 -7.18
N VAL A 95 7.40 -11.27 -7.41
CA VAL A 95 6.43 -12.13 -6.73
C VAL A 95 6.70 -12.19 -5.21
N ASN A 96 7.98 -12.16 -4.81
CA ASN A 96 8.40 -12.22 -3.40
C ASN A 96 9.05 -10.91 -2.96
N PRO A 97 8.42 -10.09 -2.10
CA PRO A 97 9.10 -9.00 -1.40
C PRO A 97 10.34 -9.52 -0.67
N GLY A 98 11.47 -8.83 -0.83
CA GLY A 98 12.74 -9.25 -0.22
C GLY A 98 13.61 -10.19 -1.07
N ASP A 99 13.17 -10.66 -2.24
CA ASP A 99 14.05 -11.40 -3.15
C ASP A 99 15.22 -10.51 -3.62
N PRO A 100 16.49 -10.88 -3.33
CA PRO A 100 17.66 -10.11 -3.77
C PRO A 100 17.77 -9.92 -5.29
N ALA A 101 17.07 -10.73 -6.10
CA ALA A 101 16.99 -10.57 -7.55
C ALA A 101 16.17 -9.32 -7.97
N LEU A 102 15.35 -8.78 -7.07
CA LEU A 102 14.57 -7.56 -7.30
C LEU A 102 15.31 -6.30 -6.88
N ASN A 103 16.40 -6.43 -6.11
CA ASN A 103 17.20 -5.29 -5.64
C ASN A 103 17.75 -4.47 -6.79
N VAL A 104 17.70 -3.16 -6.65
CA VAL A 104 18.27 -2.21 -7.61
C VAL A 104 19.72 -1.92 -7.25
N TYR A 105 20.59 -2.06 -8.24
CA TYR A 105 22.02 -1.76 -8.18
C TYR A 105 22.37 -0.59 -9.09
N LEU A 106 23.37 0.18 -8.69
CA LEU A 106 23.76 1.45 -9.29
C LEU A 106 24.99 1.29 -10.19
N TYR A 107 24.93 1.90 -11.37
CA TYR A 107 26.04 1.91 -12.33
C TYR A 107 26.17 3.27 -13.00
N VAL A 108 27.36 3.84 -13.03
CA VAL A 108 27.66 5.14 -13.65
C VAL A 108 28.44 4.94 -14.95
N ASP A 109 28.03 5.67 -15.98
CA ASP A 109 28.77 5.88 -17.23
C ASP A 109 28.78 7.37 -17.57
N GLY A 110 29.90 8.04 -17.31
CA GLY A 110 30.03 9.49 -17.46
C GLY A 110 29.05 10.25 -16.57
N ASN A 111 28.16 11.03 -17.18
CA ASN A 111 27.16 11.85 -16.50
C ASN A 111 25.82 11.12 -16.27
N THR A 112 25.72 9.84 -16.65
CA THR A 112 24.49 9.06 -16.50
C THR A 112 24.67 7.97 -15.44
N LEU A 113 23.74 7.92 -14.50
CA LEU A 113 23.54 6.86 -13.54
C LEU A 113 22.39 5.96 -14.01
N TYR A 114 22.61 4.65 -13.97
CA TYR A 114 21.65 3.60 -14.27
C TYR A 114 21.32 2.84 -12.99
N GLY A 115 20.03 2.72 -12.67
CA GLY A 115 19.53 1.73 -11.73
C GLY A 115 19.17 0.45 -12.47
N SER A 116 19.64 -0.72 -12.01
CA SER A 116 19.34 -2.00 -12.64
C SER A 116 19.17 -3.13 -11.64
N THR A 117 18.27 -4.09 -11.91
CA THR A 117 18.13 -5.31 -11.10
C THR A 117 19.27 -6.32 -11.26
N THR A 118 20.22 -6.07 -12.19
CA THR A 118 21.35 -6.97 -12.41
C THR A 118 22.49 -6.65 -11.43
N SER A 119 22.82 -7.58 -10.54
CA SER A 119 24.00 -7.47 -9.67
C SER A 119 25.29 -7.83 -10.41
N GLY A 120 26.38 -7.11 -10.12
CA GLY A 120 27.71 -7.40 -10.65
C GLY A 120 27.80 -7.38 -12.18
N PHE A 121 27.15 -6.41 -12.83
CA PHE A 121 27.11 -6.31 -14.29
C PHE A 121 28.52 -6.29 -14.91
N GLY A 122 28.86 -7.34 -15.66
CA GLY A 122 30.19 -7.53 -16.25
C GLY A 122 30.36 -6.99 -17.67
N GLY A 123 29.34 -6.31 -18.20
CA GLY A 123 29.32 -5.70 -19.54
C GLY A 123 29.83 -4.26 -19.57
N VAL A 124 29.66 -3.59 -20.70
CA VAL A 124 29.88 -2.13 -20.80
C VAL A 124 28.65 -1.44 -20.22
N VAL A 125 28.83 -0.57 -19.22
CA VAL A 125 27.71 0.03 -18.46
C VAL A 125 26.65 0.66 -19.37
N GLY A 126 27.03 1.40 -20.41
CA GLY A 126 26.08 1.97 -21.38
C GLY A 126 25.17 0.98 -22.10
N ASP A 127 25.49 -0.33 -22.13
CA ASP A 127 24.60 -1.36 -22.69
C ASP A 127 23.33 -1.54 -21.82
N LEU A 128 23.37 -1.15 -20.54
CA LEU A 128 22.21 -1.18 -19.62
C LEU A 128 21.06 -0.31 -20.12
N ALA A 129 21.33 0.76 -20.88
CA ALA A 129 20.30 1.63 -21.48
C ALA A 129 19.30 0.89 -22.38
N SER A 130 19.63 -0.33 -22.81
CA SER A 130 18.78 -1.19 -23.65
C SER A 130 18.41 -2.52 -22.97
N SER A 131 18.74 -2.68 -21.70
CA SER A 131 18.50 -3.90 -20.94
C SER A 131 17.07 -3.95 -20.42
N PRO A 132 16.39 -5.11 -20.44
CA PRO A 132 15.11 -5.27 -19.74
C PRO A 132 15.25 -5.18 -18.22
N SER A 133 16.47 -5.24 -17.67
CA SER A 133 16.75 -5.04 -16.25
C SER A 133 16.95 -3.58 -15.85
N LEU A 134 16.76 -2.63 -16.77
CA LEU A 134 16.87 -1.20 -16.48
C LEU A 134 15.66 -0.72 -15.68
N VAL A 135 15.92 -0.08 -14.54
CA VAL A 135 14.89 0.40 -13.61
C VAL A 135 14.70 1.90 -13.72
N PHE A 136 15.79 2.67 -13.70
CA PHE A 136 15.74 4.11 -13.90
C PHE A 136 17.04 4.62 -14.54
N THR A 137 16.97 5.83 -15.10
CA THR A 137 18.14 6.59 -15.57
C THR A 137 18.11 7.99 -14.99
N LEU A 138 19.24 8.45 -14.47
CA LEU A 138 19.45 9.81 -13.96
C LEU A 138 20.65 10.42 -14.69
N THR A 139 20.47 11.56 -15.37
CA THR A 139 21.53 12.20 -16.16
C THR A 139 21.81 13.60 -15.66
N LEU A 140 23.08 13.89 -15.37
CA LEU A 140 23.56 15.24 -15.06
C LEU A 140 23.82 16.00 -16.37
N ASN A 141 23.23 17.19 -16.50
CA ASN A 141 23.35 18.05 -17.66
C ASN A 141 23.93 19.43 -17.28
N PRO A 142 25.19 19.51 -16.80
CA PRO A 142 25.86 20.80 -16.71
C PRO A 142 26.10 21.35 -18.12
N ASP A 143 25.85 22.63 -18.32
CA ASP A 143 25.88 23.26 -19.65
C ASP A 143 27.31 23.64 -20.08
N GLY A 144 28.26 23.62 -19.14
CA GLY A 144 29.67 23.96 -19.35
C GLY A 144 29.91 25.44 -19.68
N SER A 145 28.97 26.32 -19.35
CA SER A 145 28.94 27.73 -19.72
C SER A 145 28.72 28.64 -18.51
N PHE A 146 29.82 29.28 -18.09
CA PHE A 146 29.90 30.30 -17.02
C PHE A 146 28.87 31.44 -17.04
N GLY A 147 28.24 31.70 -18.18
CA GLY A 147 27.37 32.86 -18.39
C GLY A 147 25.89 32.52 -18.47
N THR A 148 25.53 31.23 -18.45
CA THR A 148 24.15 30.75 -18.59
C THR A 148 23.76 29.96 -17.35
N ALA A 149 22.54 30.17 -16.86
CA ALA A 149 22.01 29.42 -15.72
C ALA A 149 21.18 28.25 -16.24
N THR A 150 21.84 27.23 -16.78
CA THR A 150 21.17 26.06 -17.36
C THR A 150 21.77 24.72 -16.92
N ASP A 151 22.31 24.65 -15.71
CA ASP A 151 22.77 23.39 -15.13
C ASP A 151 21.60 22.61 -14.52
N THR A 152 21.32 21.44 -15.09
CA THR A 152 20.14 20.66 -14.73
C THR A 152 20.44 19.17 -14.63
N TYR A 153 19.47 18.39 -14.16
CA TYR A 153 19.44 16.94 -14.29
C TYR A 153 18.09 16.44 -14.80
N ASP A 154 18.11 15.24 -15.40
CA ASP A 154 16.95 14.55 -15.93
C ASP A 154 16.80 13.17 -15.26
N PHE A 155 15.58 12.76 -14.96
CA PHE A 155 15.24 11.45 -14.41
C PHE A 155 14.18 10.75 -15.27
N GLU A 156 14.36 9.47 -15.53
CA GLU A 156 13.38 8.61 -16.22
C GLU A 156 13.25 7.29 -15.47
N LEU A 157 12.01 6.92 -15.18
CA LEU A 157 11.64 5.66 -14.54
C LEU A 157 11.24 4.66 -15.62
N HIS A 158 11.95 3.54 -15.74
CA HIS A 158 11.69 2.48 -16.71
C HIS A 158 10.86 1.34 -16.13
N GLN A 159 10.96 1.11 -14.82
CA GLN A 159 10.16 0.14 -14.06
C GLN A 159 9.68 0.80 -12.76
N ALA A 160 8.44 0.49 -12.35
CA ALA A 160 7.95 0.94 -11.06
C ALA A 160 8.82 0.37 -9.93
N ILE A 161 9.07 1.20 -8.92
CA ILE A 161 9.83 0.84 -7.73
C ILE A 161 8.81 0.41 -6.67
N ARG A 162 9.15 -0.55 -5.81
CA ARG A 162 8.30 -0.86 -4.66
C ARG A 162 8.34 0.29 -3.67
N GLY A 163 7.17 0.88 -3.45
CA GLY A 163 6.89 1.73 -2.31
C GLY A 163 6.17 0.96 -1.23
N GLU A 164 5.81 1.65 -0.16
CA GLU A 164 4.99 1.09 0.92
C GLU A 164 3.56 1.55 0.76
N VAL A 165 2.62 0.61 0.73
CA VAL A 165 1.20 0.93 0.82
C VAL A 165 0.75 0.55 2.22
N SER A 166 0.13 1.50 2.92
CA SER A 166 -0.58 1.19 4.15
C SER A 166 -1.97 0.66 3.82
N PHE A 167 -2.40 -0.36 4.55
CA PHE A 167 -3.81 -0.77 4.59
C PHE A 167 -4.25 -0.89 6.04
N SER A 168 -5.56 -0.76 6.26
CA SER A 168 -6.21 -1.05 7.52
C SER A 168 -7.46 -1.88 7.29
N SER A 169 -7.73 -2.84 8.17
CA SER A 169 -9.02 -3.54 8.23
C SER A 169 -10.20 -2.62 8.56
N ALA A 170 -9.93 -1.36 8.90
CA ALA A 170 -10.94 -0.31 9.07
C ALA A 170 -11.25 0.43 7.74
N ASP A 171 -10.45 0.23 6.69
CA ASP A 171 -10.67 0.82 5.39
C ASP A 171 -11.91 0.20 4.72
N ALA A 172 -12.58 1.00 3.88
CA ALA A 172 -13.72 0.51 3.11
C ALA A 172 -13.30 -0.64 2.20
N GLY A 173 -14.08 -1.73 2.19
CA GLY A 173 -13.83 -2.92 1.39
C GLY A 173 -13.11 -4.05 2.11
N TYR A 174 -12.83 -3.93 3.41
CA TYR A 174 -12.53 -5.07 4.28
C TYR A 174 -13.80 -5.55 4.98
N ASP A 175 -14.20 -6.79 4.70
CA ASP A 175 -15.34 -7.42 5.35
C ASP A 175 -14.88 -8.46 6.37
N PHE A 176 -15.37 -8.35 7.60
CA PHE A 176 -15.07 -9.35 8.63
C PHE A 176 -15.96 -10.58 8.51
N MET A 177 -15.32 -11.73 8.40
CA MET A 177 -15.95 -13.05 8.38
C MET A 177 -15.63 -13.83 9.65
N GLY A 178 -16.68 -14.34 10.28
CA GLY A 178 -16.64 -15.16 11.50
C GLY A 178 -17.37 -14.52 12.68
N GLY A 179 -17.05 -14.96 13.88
CA GLY A 179 -17.59 -14.44 15.13
C GLY A 179 -18.19 -15.51 16.01
N ASN A 180 -17.42 -15.91 17.03
CA ASN A 180 -17.60 -17.14 17.82
C ASN A 180 -17.25 -18.41 17.02
N ASP A 181 -16.20 -18.30 16.22
CA ASP A 181 -15.77 -19.30 15.25
C ASP A 181 -14.31 -19.70 15.45
N PRO A 182 -13.89 -20.89 15.02
CA PRO A 182 -12.49 -21.36 15.07
C PRO A 182 -11.46 -20.33 14.62
N TYR A 183 -11.75 -19.55 13.58
CA TYR A 183 -10.95 -18.41 13.11
C TYR A 183 -11.87 -17.25 12.75
N GLY A 184 -11.28 -16.11 12.43
CA GLY A 184 -11.97 -15.03 11.73
C GLY A 184 -11.02 -14.43 10.71
N TYR A 185 -11.53 -13.75 9.71
CA TYR A 185 -10.67 -13.09 8.72
C TYR A 185 -11.30 -11.81 8.20
N PHE A 186 -10.48 -10.95 7.62
CA PHE A 186 -10.89 -9.84 6.79
C PHE A 186 -10.39 -10.11 5.38
N ASN A 187 -11.28 -10.12 4.40
CA ASN A 187 -10.90 -10.16 3.01
C ASN A 187 -11.15 -8.81 2.35
N THR A 188 -10.37 -8.53 1.30
CA THR A 188 -10.54 -7.37 0.44
C THR A 188 -10.60 -7.81 -1.01
N ASN A 189 -11.42 -7.13 -1.81
CA ASN A 189 -11.43 -7.31 -3.27
C ASN A 189 -10.36 -6.44 -3.96
N THR A 190 -9.35 -5.99 -3.21
CA THR A 190 -8.26 -5.13 -3.68
C THR A 190 -6.94 -5.90 -3.78
N THR A 191 -5.86 -5.21 -4.13
CA THR A 191 -4.51 -5.77 -4.16
C THR A 191 -3.82 -5.77 -2.80
N ALA A 192 -4.47 -5.24 -1.75
CA ALA A 192 -3.92 -5.26 -0.39
C ALA A 192 -4.03 -6.66 0.23
N PRO A 193 -3.20 -7.00 1.22
CA PRO A 193 -3.27 -8.29 1.88
C PRO A 193 -4.61 -8.51 2.59
N ASP A 194 -5.10 -9.75 2.53
CA ASP A 194 -6.15 -10.24 3.42
C ASP A 194 -5.57 -10.52 4.81
N ILE A 195 -6.42 -10.56 5.83
CA ILE A 195 -6.02 -10.74 7.23
C ILE A 195 -6.70 -11.97 7.81
N LEU A 196 -5.94 -12.97 8.23
CA LEU A 196 -6.45 -14.09 9.02
C LEU A 196 -6.14 -13.90 10.50
N LEU A 197 -7.13 -14.19 11.34
CA LEU A 197 -7.04 -14.16 12.78
C LEU A 197 -7.13 -15.57 13.35
N THR A 198 -6.06 -16.01 14.00
CA THR A 198 -5.96 -17.35 14.58
C THR A 198 -5.82 -17.27 16.11
N PRO A 199 -6.69 -17.92 16.89
CA PRO A 199 -6.61 -17.88 18.35
C PRO A 199 -5.52 -18.83 18.88
N ILE A 200 -4.77 -18.38 19.88
CA ILE A 200 -3.76 -19.16 20.61
C ILE A 200 -4.16 -19.25 22.08
N ASP A 201 -4.40 -20.47 22.56
CA ASP A 201 -4.66 -20.75 23.98
C ASP A 201 -3.60 -21.73 24.52
N GLY A 202 -2.89 -21.32 25.57
CA GLY A 202 -1.85 -22.14 26.19
C GLY A 202 -0.63 -22.39 25.30
N GLY A 203 -0.38 -21.52 24.31
CA GLY A 203 0.74 -21.62 23.38
C GLY A 203 0.53 -22.62 22.24
N VAL A 204 -0.73 -22.93 21.91
CA VAL A 204 -1.11 -23.72 20.72
C VAL A 204 -2.30 -23.06 20.03
N PHE A 205 -2.44 -23.25 18.72
CA PHE A 205 -3.64 -22.78 18.00
C PHE A 205 -4.87 -23.53 18.50
N SER A 206 -5.73 -22.83 19.22
CA SER A 206 -6.86 -23.39 19.95
C SER A 206 -7.80 -22.28 20.39
N GLY A 207 -9.05 -22.65 20.67
CA GLY A 207 -10.11 -21.70 21.00
C GLY A 207 -10.77 -21.10 19.75
N SER A 208 -11.58 -20.08 19.96
CA SER A 208 -12.34 -19.38 18.93
C SER A 208 -12.05 -17.88 18.95
N ILE A 209 -12.08 -17.27 17.76
CA ILE A 209 -12.21 -15.82 17.60
C ILE A 209 -13.64 -15.44 17.93
N ASN A 210 -13.78 -14.47 18.82
CA ASN A 210 -15.08 -14.04 19.34
C ASN A 210 -15.32 -12.55 19.07
N GLU A 211 -16.60 -12.23 18.85
CA GLU A 211 -17.17 -10.93 18.46
C GLU A 211 -17.21 -10.62 16.96
N SER A 212 -17.65 -9.41 16.61
CA SER A 212 -18.07 -9.00 15.27
C SER A 212 -17.36 -7.74 14.75
N ALA A 213 -17.36 -7.64 13.42
CA ALA A 213 -17.06 -6.51 12.56
C ALA A 213 -15.64 -5.91 12.68
N ASN A 214 -15.28 -5.27 13.80
CA ASN A 214 -14.03 -4.49 13.85
C ASN A 214 -13.25 -4.66 15.16
N THR A 215 -13.79 -5.39 16.14
CA THR A 215 -13.06 -5.69 17.38
C THR A 215 -13.20 -7.15 17.74
N VAL A 216 -12.07 -7.83 17.91
CA VAL A 216 -11.98 -9.26 18.15
C VAL A 216 -11.35 -9.53 19.51
N GLY A 217 -11.91 -10.52 20.19
CA GLY A 217 -11.25 -11.19 21.30
C GLY A 217 -11.24 -12.70 21.05
N MET A 218 -10.99 -13.46 22.10
CA MET A 218 -11.00 -14.92 21.99
C MET A 218 -11.63 -15.61 23.19
N GLY A 219 -11.98 -16.88 22.97
CA GLY A 219 -12.62 -17.76 23.95
C GLY A 219 -13.93 -17.24 24.57
N ASP A 220 -14.41 -17.96 25.59
CA ASP A 220 -15.66 -17.64 26.30
C ASP A 220 -15.65 -16.27 27.00
N GLY A 221 -14.45 -15.73 27.27
CA GLY A 221 -14.24 -14.41 27.85
C GLY A 221 -14.46 -13.26 26.86
N GLN A 222 -14.59 -13.57 25.56
CA GLN A 222 -14.70 -12.63 24.45
C GLN A 222 -13.55 -11.60 24.38
N SER A 223 -12.48 -11.76 25.16
CA SER A 223 -11.35 -10.83 25.28
C SER A 223 -10.08 -11.65 25.46
N VAL A 224 -8.95 -11.16 24.97
CA VAL A 224 -7.66 -11.79 25.18
C VAL A 224 -7.22 -11.58 26.63
N GLY A 225 -6.97 -12.69 27.32
CA GLY A 225 -6.62 -12.76 28.73
C GLY A 225 -5.54 -13.79 29.05
N ALA A 226 -5.57 -14.33 30.26
CA ALA A 226 -4.44 -15.11 30.78
C ALA A 226 -4.16 -16.38 29.95
N ASN A 227 -2.93 -16.49 29.43
CA ASN A 227 -2.44 -17.55 28.53
C ASN A 227 -3.01 -17.52 27.11
N GLU A 228 -3.64 -16.42 26.73
CA GLU A 228 -4.28 -16.24 25.43
C GLU A 228 -3.49 -15.24 24.57
N ALA A 229 -3.50 -15.46 23.26
CA ALA A 229 -2.96 -14.56 22.25
C ALA A 229 -3.77 -14.69 20.94
N ILE A 230 -3.75 -13.65 20.12
CA ILE A 230 -4.26 -13.72 18.75
C ILE A 230 -3.07 -13.58 17.81
N ARG A 231 -2.95 -14.49 16.85
CA ARG A 231 -2.06 -14.37 15.70
C ARG A 231 -2.83 -13.70 14.55
N VAL A 232 -2.16 -12.76 13.91
CA VAL A 232 -2.62 -12.03 12.73
C VAL A 232 -1.69 -12.43 11.59
N ASP A 233 -2.23 -12.97 10.51
CA ASP A 233 -1.51 -13.40 9.32
C ASP A 233 -1.93 -12.54 8.13
N PHE A 234 -0.98 -12.11 7.30
CA PHE A 234 -1.21 -11.34 6.09
C PHE A 234 -1.13 -12.26 4.88
N LEU A 235 -2.18 -12.29 4.05
CA LEU A 235 -2.37 -13.33 3.05
C LEU A 235 -2.69 -12.76 1.67
N LEU A 236 -2.31 -13.49 0.63
CA LEU A 236 -2.79 -13.32 -0.72
C LEU A 236 -4.08 -14.10 -0.85
N GLY A 237 -5.21 -13.41 -0.77
CA GLY A 237 -6.53 -14.02 -0.92
C GLY A 237 -6.87 -15.02 0.18
N ILE A 238 -8.02 -14.85 0.82
CA ILE A 238 -8.58 -15.84 1.73
C ILE A 238 -10.03 -16.14 1.40
N SER A 239 -10.36 -17.42 1.44
CA SER A 239 -11.73 -17.91 1.41
C SER A 239 -11.90 -19.04 2.42
N GLY A 240 -13.13 -19.34 2.83
CA GLY A 240 -13.43 -20.38 3.82
C GLY A 240 -14.75 -20.12 4.52
N ASP A 241 -15.23 -21.09 5.29
CA ASP A 241 -16.33 -20.87 6.23
C ASP A 241 -15.76 -20.90 7.64
N PRO A 242 -15.64 -19.74 8.32
CA PRO A 242 -15.16 -19.70 9.70
C PRO A 242 -15.93 -20.63 10.64
N SER A 243 -17.20 -20.93 10.34
CA SER A 243 -18.05 -21.80 11.14
C SER A 243 -17.42 -23.16 11.37
N ALA A 244 -17.51 -23.67 12.61
CA ALA A 244 -16.94 -24.98 12.94
C ALA A 244 -17.54 -26.12 12.09
N THR A 245 -16.74 -26.64 11.16
CA THR A 245 -17.06 -27.79 10.28
C THR A 245 -17.27 -29.08 11.09
N ALA A 246 -16.68 -29.18 12.30
CA ALA A 246 -16.88 -30.27 13.25
C ALA A 246 -17.24 -29.74 14.67
N GLY A 247 -18.16 -30.42 15.36
CA GLY A 247 -18.68 -29.97 16.66
C GLY A 247 -17.65 -30.03 17.81
N GLY A 248 -17.35 -28.85 18.39
CA GLY A 248 -16.48 -28.59 19.55
C GLY A 248 -14.97 -28.82 19.29
N ASP A 249 -14.01 -28.03 19.78
CA ASP A 249 -13.97 -26.63 20.23
C ASP A 249 -12.66 -26.07 19.63
N GLY A 250 -12.79 -25.11 18.71
CA GLY A 250 -11.69 -24.24 18.28
C GLY A 250 -10.77 -24.73 17.16
N TYR A 251 -9.86 -23.84 16.77
CA TYR A 251 -8.96 -23.97 15.63
C TYR A 251 -8.07 -25.22 15.64
N ILE A 252 -7.86 -25.83 16.82
CA ILE A 252 -6.99 -27.00 16.99
C ILE A 252 -7.45 -28.22 16.19
N ASN A 253 -8.74 -28.30 15.85
CA ASN A 253 -9.26 -29.39 15.04
C ASN A 253 -8.98 -29.10 13.55
N PRO A 254 -8.20 -29.96 12.85
CA PRO A 254 -7.86 -29.72 11.45
C PRO A 254 -9.07 -29.67 10.50
N LEU A 255 -10.22 -30.20 10.92
CA LEU A 255 -11.45 -30.07 10.13
C LEU A 255 -12.04 -28.66 10.15
N ASN A 256 -11.70 -27.85 11.16
CA ASN A 256 -12.13 -26.46 11.32
C ASN A 256 -11.08 -25.48 10.74
N GLN A 257 -10.06 -25.99 10.06
CA GLN A 257 -9.05 -25.22 9.32
C GLN A 257 -9.39 -25.35 7.84
N ASP A 258 -10.60 -24.92 7.48
CA ASP A 258 -11.17 -25.05 6.13
C ASP A 258 -11.03 -23.79 5.29
N HIS A 259 -10.22 -22.84 5.76
CA HIS A 259 -9.77 -21.71 4.96
C HIS A 259 -8.81 -22.19 3.85
N VAL A 260 -8.80 -21.44 2.76
CA VAL A 260 -7.99 -21.68 1.57
C VAL A 260 -7.39 -20.35 1.15
N PHE A 261 -6.12 -20.37 0.79
CA PHE A 261 -5.41 -19.19 0.35
C PHE A 261 -5.21 -19.17 -1.16
N GLU A 262 -5.23 -17.98 -1.74
CA GLU A 262 -4.61 -17.81 -3.05
C GLU A 262 -3.09 -17.93 -2.92
N ARG A 263 -2.45 -18.27 -4.03
CA ARG A 263 -1.01 -18.48 -4.08
C ARG A 263 -0.46 -17.76 -5.29
N ASP A 264 0.68 -17.12 -5.08
CA ASP A 264 1.41 -16.48 -6.14
C ASP A 264 2.04 -17.50 -7.10
N THR A 265 2.78 -17.03 -8.11
CA THR A 265 3.44 -17.93 -9.07
C THR A 265 4.59 -18.77 -8.48
N SER A 266 5.06 -18.43 -7.28
CA SER A 266 6.02 -19.19 -6.48
C SER A 266 5.35 -20.27 -5.63
N GLY A 267 4.03 -20.19 -5.44
CA GLY A 267 3.23 -21.05 -4.57
C GLY A 267 3.03 -20.48 -3.16
N THR A 268 3.40 -19.22 -2.93
CA THR A 268 3.39 -18.54 -1.64
C THR A 268 2.05 -17.84 -1.41
N ALA A 269 1.47 -18.04 -0.22
CA ALA A 269 0.22 -17.43 0.22
C ALA A 269 0.43 -16.27 1.20
N HIS A 270 1.44 -16.37 2.07
CA HIS A 270 1.74 -15.37 3.08
C HIS A 270 2.41 -14.14 2.45
N GLN A 271 1.84 -12.95 2.68
CA GLN A 271 2.36 -11.69 2.20
C GLN A 271 3.27 -11.04 3.23
N MET A 272 4.46 -10.68 2.78
CA MET A 272 5.47 -10.02 3.59
C MET A 272 5.14 -8.53 3.77
N VAL A 273 5.13 -8.06 5.02
CA VAL A 273 4.87 -6.67 5.41
C VAL A 273 6.08 -6.02 6.10
N ASN A 274 6.21 -4.70 5.97
CA ASN A 274 7.20 -3.85 6.64
C ASN A 274 6.59 -3.11 7.83
N GLY A 275 6.09 -3.88 8.78
CA GLY A 275 5.45 -3.35 9.97
C GLY A 275 3.95 -3.59 9.99
N ALA A 276 3.41 -3.67 11.21
CA ALA A 276 2.04 -4.04 11.47
C ALA A 276 1.56 -3.39 12.76
N GLU A 277 0.26 -3.09 12.83
CA GLU A 277 -0.38 -2.46 13.96
C GLU A 277 -1.73 -3.08 14.31
N ALA A 278 -2.14 -2.88 15.56
CA ALA A 278 -3.47 -3.19 16.03
C ALA A 278 -3.93 -2.18 17.10
N THR A 279 -5.22 -1.87 17.09
CA THR A 279 -5.88 -1.00 18.06
C THR A 279 -6.45 -1.80 19.23
N PHE A 280 -6.10 -1.38 20.44
CA PHE A 280 -6.51 -2.03 21.68
C PHE A 280 -7.83 -1.45 22.21
N SER A 281 -8.80 -2.32 22.47
CA SER A 281 -10.13 -1.93 22.92
C SER A 281 -10.69 -2.78 24.06
N LYS A 282 -11.86 -2.38 24.56
CA LYS A 282 -12.57 -2.89 25.76
C LYS A 282 -11.69 -3.04 27.00
N LEU A 283 -10.71 -2.14 27.16
CA LEU A 283 -9.80 -2.07 28.30
C LEU A 283 -10.39 -1.26 29.47
N VAL A 284 -10.33 -1.81 30.68
CA VAL A 284 -10.63 -1.09 31.92
C VAL A 284 -9.34 -0.88 32.71
N GLY A 285 -8.66 0.24 32.51
CA GLY A 285 -7.33 0.51 33.08
C GLY A 285 -6.23 0.34 32.05
N THR A 286 -5.14 -0.34 32.42
CA THR A 286 -4.00 -0.60 31.52
C THR A 286 -3.73 -2.09 31.37
N THR A 287 -3.18 -2.49 30.23
CA THR A 287 -2.67 -3.85 29.99
C THR A 287 -1.17 -3.87 29.71
N GLU A 288 -0.58 -5.05 29.86
CA GLU A 288 0.77 -5.39 29.45
C GLU A 288 0.71 -6.61 28.52
N ILE A 289 1.39 -6.50 27.38
CA ILE A 289 1.42 -7.53 26.33
C ILE A 289 2.85 -7.89 25.95
N ASN A 290 3.00 -9.05 25.32
CA ASN A 290 4.16 -9.41 24.51
C ASN A 290 3.73 -9.42 23.03
N ILE A 291 4.56 -8.85 22.16
CA ILE A 291 4.39 -8.94 20.72
C ILE A 291 5.58 -9.69 20.13
N SER A 292 5.28 -10.62 19.22
CA SER A 292 6.26 -11.34 18.42
C SER A 292 5.89 -11.27 16.95
N ALA A 293 6.89 -11.09 16.07
CA ALA A 293 6.73 -11.09 14.62
C ALA A 293 7.42 -12.32 14.01
N TRP A 294 6.83 -12.86 12.95
CA TRP A 294 7.30 -14.11 12.35
C TRP A 294 7.24 -14.07 10.83
N ASP A 295 8.24 -14.69 10.23
CA ASP A 295 8.26 -15.10 8.83
C ASP A 295 7.99 -16.60 8.84
N SER A 296 6.76 -16.98 8.49
CA SER A 296 6.25 -18.33 8.61
C SER A 296 6.87 -19.19 7.50
N PRO A 297 7.62 -20.25 7.82
CA PRO A 297 8.12 -21.15 6.80
C PRO A 297 6.92 -21.74 6.04
N GLU A 298 6.92 -21.66 4.70
CA GLU A 298 5.87 -22.06 3.75
C GLU A 298 5.47 -23.56 3.76
N GLY A 299 5.41 -24.18 4.93
CA GLY A 299 5.05 -25.58 5.11
C GLY A 299 3.55 -25.83 5.16
N ASP A 300 2.70 -24.82 4.89
CA ASP A 300 1.25 -24.95 4.88
C ASP A 300 0.88 -26.02 3.84
N ALA A 301 0.47 -27.18 4.34
CA ALA A 301 0.13 -28.30 3.49
C ALA A 301 -1.22 -28.02 2.85
N ASP A 302 -1.24 -27.86 1.52
CA ASP A 302 -2.45 -27.94 0.69
C ASP A 302 -3.14 -29.28 0.97
N ALA A 303 -4.10 -29.26 1.89
CA ALA A 303 -4.89 -30.42 2.23
C ALA A 303 -6.23 -30.30 1.51
N ALA A 304 -6.79 -31.45 1.12
CA ALA A 304 -8.10 -31.53 0.45
C ALA A 304 -9.28 -31.01 1.30
N THR A 305 -9.02 -30.45 2.49
CA THR A 305 -10.00 -29.91 3.45
C THR A 305 -9.67 -28.49 3.91
N GLY A 306 -8.67 -27.82 3.33
CA GLY A 306 -8.20 -26.48 3.73
C GLY A 306 -6.68 -26.41 3.97
N ASP A 307 -6.12 -25.21 3.94
CA ASP A 307 -4.70 -24.96 4.21
C ASP A 307 -4.43 -25.06 5.73
N GLN A 308 -3.41 -25.82 6.13
CA GLN A 308 -3.08 -25.98 7.56
C GLN A 308 -1.94 -25.06 7.97
N LEU A 309 -2.23 -24.09 8.85
CA LEU A 309 -1.20 -23.24 9.45
C LEU A 309 -0.26 -24.03 10.36
N ILE A 310 1.03 -23.73 10.25
CA ILE A 310 2.05 -24.24 11.16
C ILE A 310 2.27 -23.26 12.33
N TYR A 311 2.20 -23.77 13.56
CA TYR A 311 2.51 -22.98 14.74
C TYR A 311 3.99 -22.56 14.75
N ASN A 312 4.22 -21.26 14.89
CA ASN A 312 5.55 -20.68 14.91
C ASN A 312 6.28 -21.10 16.19
N SER A 313 7.38 -21.83 16.03
CA SER A 313 8.10 -22.41 17.18
C SER A 313 9.60 -22.11 17.20
N THR A 314 10.18 -21.62 16.11
CA THR A 314 11.58 -21.19 16.00
C THR A 314 11.76 -20.19 14.85
N GLY A 315 12.57 -19.15 15.02
CA GLY A 315 12.98 -18.26 13.91
C GLY A 315 12.20 -16.94 13.75
N GLY A 316 11.66 -16.37 14.82
CA GLY A 316 10.96 -15.08 14.76
C GLY A 316 11.86 -13.91 14.34
N GLN A 317 11.23 -12.87 13.80
CA GLN A 317 11.89 -11.64 13.37
C GLN A 317 12.10 -10.70 14.57
N ALA A 318 13.28 -10.10 14.65
CA ALA A 318 13.61 -9.19 15.74
C ALA A 318 12.89 -7.84 15.57
N ILE A 319 12.01 -7.51 16.51
CA ILE A 319 11.35 -6.21 16.54
C ILE A 319 12.37 -5.14 16.97
N SER A 320 12.56 -4.12 16.15
CA SER A 320 13.54 -3.04 16.37
C SER A 320 12.88 -1.72 16.76
N THR A 321 11.63 -1.53 16.37
CA THR A 321 10.88 -0.30 16.61
C THR A 321 9.44 -0.60 17.04
N VAL A 322 8.95 0.22 17.97
CA VAL A 322 7.54 0.26 18.38
C VAL A 322 7.00 1.67 18.12
N VAL A 323 5.86 1.76 17.45
CA VAL A 323 5.13 3.00 17.22
C VAL A 323 3.91 3.01 18.14
N ILE A 324 3.75 4.07 18.94
CA ILE A 324 2.64 4.19 19.89
C ILE A 324 1.78 5.37 19.50
N THR A 325 0.52 5.12 19.17
CA THR A 325 -0.50 6.13 18.97
C THR A 325 -1.47 6.10 20.13
N ASP A 326 -1.39 7.11 21.00
CA ASP A 326 -2.30 7.28 22.14
C ASP A 326 -3.50 8.15 21.72
N PRO A 327 -4.75 7.81 22.10
CA PRO A 327 -5.94 8.57 21.71
C PRO A 327 -5.99 10.01 22.26
N THR A 328 -5.11 10.34 23.20
CA THR A 328 -4.95 11.69 23.77
C THR A 328 -3.72 12.43 23.24
N ALA A 329 -2.89 11.78 22.42
CA ALA A 329 -1.73 12.38 21.79
C ALA A 329 -2.12 13.11 20.49
N VAL A 330 -1.31 14.10 20.12
CA VAL A 330 -1.47 14.87 18.86
C VAL A 330 -0.73 14.20 17.70
N ALA A 331 0.22 13.32 18.00
CA ALA A 331 1.00 12.56 17.02
C ALA A 331 1.49 11.23 17.65
N PRO A 332 1.78 10.21 16.82
CA PRO A 332 2.42 8.98 17.28
C PRO A 332 3.80 9.23 17.89
N THR A 333 4.29 8.28 18.68
CA THR A 333 5.65 8.30 19.23
C THR A 333 6.37 7.01 18.92
N GLU A 334 7.54 7.13 18.30
CA GLU A 334 8.42 6.01 18.00
C GLU A 334 9.37 5.73 19.17
N VAL A 335 9.56 4.45 19.46
CA VAL A 335 10.55 3.95 20.41
C VAL A 335 11.40 2.94 19.67
N THR A 336 12.65 3.29 19.41
CA THR A 336 13.64 2.40 18.81
C THR A 336 14.49 1.74 19.89
N GLY A 337 14.82 0.47 19.69
CA GLY A 337 15.69 -0.28 20.58
C GLY A 337 16.46 -1.35 19.82
N SER A 338 17.65 -1.67 20.31
CA SER A 338 18.40 -2.82 19.84
C SER A 338 18.10 -4.02 20.74
N THR A 339 18.06 -5.22 20.18
CA THR A 339 18.06 -6.46 20.96
C THR A 339 19.26 -6.40 21.91
N ALA A 340 19.03 -6.70 23.19
CA ALA A 340 20.01 -6.43 24.24
C ALA A 340 21.40 -7.00 23.90
N ASP A 341 22.46 -6.20 24.14
CA ASP A 341 23.85 -6.67 24.25
C ASP A 341 23.92 -7.96 25.10
N GLU A 342 24.94 -8.79 24.87
CA GLU A 342 25.21 -10.14 25.44
C GLU A 342 24.98 -10.36 26.96
N ASP A 343 24.63 -9.32 27.74
CA ASP A 343 24.34 -9.33 29.18
C ASP A 343 22.83 -9.31 29.55
N GLY A 344 21.92 -9.38 28.57
CA GLY A 344 20.59 -9.99 28.74
C GLY A 344 19.52 -9.26 29.56
N ALA A 345 19.62 -7.94 29.82
CA ALA A 345 18.51 -7.17 30.38
C ALA A 345 18.56 -5.68 30.01
N THR A 346 17.85 -5.28 28.95
CA THR A 346 17.49 -3.87 28.78
C THR A 346 16.44 -3.52 29.84
N ALA A 347 16.70 -2.51 30.66
CA ALA A 347 15.65 -1.90 31.48
C ALA A 347 14.59 -1.33 30.54
N GLY A 348 13.29 -1.54 30.83
CA GLY A 348 12.21 -1.03 29.98
C GLY A 348 12.33 0.48 29.78
N ILE A 349 12.22 0.91 28.51
CA ILE A 349 12.24 2.31 28.10
C ILE A 349 10.89 2.92 28.49
N GLN A 350 10.93 3.90 29.40
CA GLN A 350 9.72 4.63 29.78
C GLN A 350 9.52 5.81 28.84
N VAL A 351 8.34 5.87 28.22
CA VAL A 351 7.94 6.96 27.33
C VAL A 351 6.58 7.50 27.77
N THR A 352 6.38 8.80 27.63
CA THR A 352 5.09 9.45 27.87
C THR A 352 4.50 9.85 26.52
N VAL A 353 3.33 9.32 26.19
CA VAL A 353 2.63 9.58 24.92
C VAL A 353 1.26 10.10 25.29
N GLY A 354 0.93 11.32 24.85
CA GLY A 354 -0.27 12.01 25.31
C GLY A 354 -0.28 12.18 26.84
N ALA A 355 -1.35 11.71 27.49
CA ALA A 355 -1.52 11.75 28.94
C ALA A 355 -1.02 10.49 29.67
N ASN A 356 -0.59 9.45 28.95
CA ASN A 356 -0.31 8.13 29.52
C ASN A 356 1.19 7.79 29.50
N GLN A 357 1.60 6.90 30.40
CA GLN A 357 2.97 6.40 30.48
C GLN A 357 3.02 4.96 30.00
N TYR A 358 3.93 4.71 29.07
CA TYR A 358 4.20 3.39 28.50
C TYR A 358 5.60 2.92 28.92
N THR A 359 5.79 1.61 29.01
CA THR A 359 7.11 0.99 29.17
C THR A 359 7.31 -0.03 28.05
N VAL A 360 8.31 0.22 27.19
CA VAL A 360 8.67 -0.65 26.06
C VAL A 360 9.95 -1.40 26.39
N LYS A 361 9.96 -2.73 26.24
CA LYS A 361 11.11 -3.56 26.54
C LYS A 361 11.36 -4.56 25.42
N PHE A 362 12.38 -4.29 24.62
CA PHE A 362 12.92 -5.21 23.62
C PHE A 362 13.64 -6.37 24.32
N ASN A 363 13.23 -7.61 24.03
CA ASN A 363 13.77 -8.81 24.63
C ASN A 363 14.86 -9.42 23.75
N GLY A 364 15.76 -10.21 24.35
CA GLY A 364 16.86 -10.88 23.62
C GLY A 364 16.42 -12.02 22.71
N ASP A 365 15.14 -12.41 22.74
CA ASP A 365 14.53 -13.39 21.83
C ASP A 365 13.86 -12.74 20.61
N GLY A 366 13.99 -11.42 20.43
CA GLY A 366 13.41 -10.68 19.33
C GLY A 366 11.99 -10.14 19.59
N THR A 367 11.33 -10.55 20.67
CA THR A 367 10.00 -10.07 21.05
C THR A 367 10.04 -8.73 21.79
N VAL A 368 8.90 -8.05 21.92
CA VAL A 368 8.80 -6.81 22.71
C VAL A 368 7.69 -6.91 23.76
N ASN A 369 7.98 -6.53 25.00
CA ASN A 369 6.97 -6.31 26.03
C ASN A 369 6.58 -4.84 26.06
N ILE A 370 5.27 -4.57 26.10
CA ILE A 370 4.75 -3.21 26.19
C ILE A 370 3.73 -3.15 27.33
N ALA A 371 4.02 -2.32 28.32
CA ALA A 371 3.14 -2.08 29.47
C ALA A 371 2.55 -0.67 29.43
N GLY A 372 1.36 -0.51 30.01
CA GLY A 372 0.69 0.79 30.13
C GLY A 372 -0.30 1.09 29.00
N ILE A 373 -0.63 0.09 28.18
CA ILE A 373 -1.55 0.25 27.04
C ILE A 373 -2.95 0.54 27.56
N VAL A 374 -3.56 1.61 27.04
CA VAL A 374 -4.89 2.10 27.42
C VAL A 374 -5.93 1.85 26.33
N GLN A 375 -7.21 2.04 26.67
CA GLN A 375 -8.33 1.98 25.73
C GLN A 375 -8.11 2.91 24.52
N GLY A 376 -8.21 2.36 23.31
CA GLY A 376 -8.10 3.10 22.05
C GLY A 376 -6.66 3.41 21.62
N ALA A 377 -5.65 2.85 22.29
CA ALA A 377 -4.27 2.98 21.84
C ALA A 377 -3.99 2.01 20.69
N THR A 378 -3.31 2.50 19.65
CA THR A 378 -2.81 1.69 18.54
C THR A 378 -1.32 1.46 18.73
N ILE A 379 -0.91 0.21 18.60
CA ILE A 379 0.49 -0.21 18.76
C ILE A 379 0.97 -0.80 17.44
N GLY A 380 1.93 -0.12 16.81
CA GLY A 380 2.64 -0.58 15.64
C GLY A 380 4.00 -1.17 16.01
N ILE A 381 4.46 -2.13 15.22
CA ILE A 381 5.81 -2.70 15.30
C ILE A 381 6.49 -2.64 13.94
N ILE A 382 7.83 -2.54 13.96
CA ILE A 382 8.68 -2.69 12.77
C ILE A 382 9.84 -3.60 13.17
N VAL A 383 10.19 -4.55 12.30
CA VAL A 383 11.33 -5.46 12.50
C VAL A 383 12.60 -4.86 11.93
N GLY A 384 13.77 -5.22 12.45
CA GLY A 384 15.04 -4.71 11.92
C GLY A 384 16.27 -5.56 12.25
N ASP A 385 17.27 -5.40 11.37
CA ASP A 385 18.64 -5.97 11.30
C ASP A 385 18.87 -7.33 10.59
N GLY A 386 17.82 -7.94 10.02
CA GLY A 386 17.93 -9.06 9.09
C GLY A 386 18.16 -8.65 7.62
N ALA A 387 18.63 -9.58 6.78
CA ALA A 387 18.79 -9.35 5.33
C ALA A 387 17.46 -9.11 4.57
N THR A 388 16.34 -9.42 5.22
CA THR A 388 14.95 -9.19 4.78
C THR A 388 14.14 -8.77 6.01
N PRO A 389 13.99 -7.46 6.31
CA PRO A 389 13.27 -6.97 7.49
C PRO A 389 11.75 -7.01 7.27
N LEU A 390 11.24 -8.14 6.78
CA LEU A 390 9.82 -8.35 6.54
C LEU A 390 9.34 -9.57 7.33
N PHE A 391 8.04 -9.61 7.58
CA PHE A 391 7.38 -10.71 8.28
C PHE A 391 5.97 -10.87 7.71
N ASP A 392 5.34 -12.02 7.93
CA ASP A 392 3.98 -12.30 7.44
C ASP A 392 2.94 -12.40 8.57
N SER A 393 3.39 -12.47 9.81
CA SER A 393 2.48 -12.67 10.93
C SER A 393 2.97 -12.05 12.24
N VAL A 394 1.99 -11.67 13.07
CA VAL A 394 2.20 -11.03 14.38
C VAL A 394 1.33 -11.70 15.43
N GLU A 395 1.90 -11.98 16.60
CA GLU A 395 1.13 -12.47 17.75
C GLU A 395 1.05 -11.40 18.84
N TYR A 396 -0.17 -11.15 19.34
CA TYR A 396 -0.46 -10.23 20.43
C TYR A 396 -0.86 -11.01 21.67
N GLN A 397 0.09 -11.23 22.58
CA GLN A 397 -0.10 -12.06 23.77
C GLN A 397 -0.36 -11.22 25.02
N TYR A 398 -1.36 -11.60 25.80
CA TYR A 398 -1.58 -11.02 27.12
C TYR A 398 -0.50 -11.46 28.13
N LEU A 399 0.05 -10.51 28.88
CA LEU A 399 0.94 -10.78 30.01
C LEU A 399 0.29 -10.46 31.36
N SER A 400 -0.21 -9.23 31.52
CA SER A 400 -0.75 -8.76 32.80
C SER A 400 -1.71 -7.57 32.67
N GLY A 401 -2.41 -7.23 33.76
CA GLY A 401 -3.32 -6.09 33.80
C GLY A 401 -4.74 -6.44 33.37
N SER A 402 -5.34 -5.57 32.57
CA SER A 402 -6.70 -5.77 32.06
C SER A 402 -6.71 -6.60 30.78
N THR A 403 -7.73 -7.44 30.62
CA THR A 403 -7.99 -8.13 29.33
C THR A 403 -8.32 -7.10 28.26
N PHE A 404 -8.07 -7.45 27.00
CA PHE A 404 -8.24 -6.53 25.87
C PHE A 404 -8.88 -7.21 24.68
N LYS A 405 -9.25 -6.38 23.70
CA LYS A 405 -9.62 -6.79 22.34
C LYS A 405 -8.75 -6.05 21.36
N LEU A 406 -8.63 -6.61 20.17
CA LEU A 406 -7.87 -6.05 19.06
C LEU A 406 -8.81 -5.64 17.95
N GLY A 407 -8.41 -4.71 17.11
CA GLY A 407 -9.19 -4.21 15.99
C GLY A 407 -8.34 -3.30 15.14
N ASP A 408 -8.90 -2.79 14.04
CA ASP A 408 -8.21 -1.87 13.10
C ASP A 408 -6.79 -2.36 12.79
N PHE A 409 -6.69 -3.60 12.33
CA PHE A 409 -5.42 -4.22 11.99
C PHE A 409 -4.88 -3.54 10.75
N GLY A 410 -3.65 -3.05 10.81
CA GLY A 410 -3.02 -2.40 9.68
C GLY A 410 -1.60 -2.89 9.48
N ALA A 411 -1.07 -2.69 8.28
CA ALA A 411 0.32 -2.95 7.98
C ALA A 411 0.79 -2.10 6.80
N LEU A 412 2.11 -2.00 6.65
CA LEU A 412 2.75 -1.46 5.47
C LEU A 412 3.18 -2.63 4.60
N PHE A 413 2.63 -2.79 3.40
CA PHE A 413 3.07 -3.85 2.48
C PHE A 413 3.84 -3.26 1.29
N PRO A 414 4.94 -3.88 0.86
CA PRO A 414 5.69 -3.45 -0.31
C PRO A 414 4.91 -3.65 -1.60
N SER A 415 4.55 -2.56 -2.28
CA SER A 415 3.79 -2.56 -3.52
C SER A 415 4.32 -1.52 -4.51
N THR A 416 4.25 -1.82 -5.80
CA THR A 416 4.56 -0.85 -6.87
C THR A 416 3.52 0.25 -7.01
N ALA A 417 2.37 0.12 -6.34
CA ALA A 417 1.40 1.20 -6.19
C ALA A 417 1.81 2.23 -5.12
N GLY A 418 2.77 1.93 -4.24
CA GLY A 418 3.14 2.79 -3.12
C GLY A 418 4.14 3.90 -3.50
N PRO A 419 4.23 4.97 -2.69
CA PRO A 419 5.28 5.98 -2.85
C PRO A 419 6.66 5.44 -2.47
N ALA A 420 7.70 5.95 -3.11
CA ALA A 420 9.10 5.62 -2.83
C ALA A 420 9.97 6.89 -2.84
N SER A 421 10.92 7.00 -1.91
CA SER A 421 11.86 8.13 -1.86
C SER A 421 13.28 7.63 -1.62
N PHE A 422 14.24 8.17 -2.38
CA PHE A 422 15.64 7.80 -2.34
C PHE A 422 16.53 8.96 -2.79
N ASP A 423 17.78 8.94 -2.34
CA ASP A 423 18.76 9.97 -2.66
C ASP A 423 20.01 9.40 -3.33
N PHE A 424 20.72 10.27 -4.05
CA PHE A 424 22.01 9.96 -4.67
C PHE A 424 23.06 10.97 -4.22
N ASN A 425 24.17 10.46 -3.73
CA ASN A 425 25.33 11.26 -3.39
C ASN A 425 26.02 11.76 -4.67
N LEU A 426 26.49 13.00 -4.61
CA LEU A 426 27.29 13.63 -5.66
C LEU A 426 28.65 14.03 -5.12
N ALA A 427 29.60 14.26 -6.01
CA ALA A 427 30.85 14.92 -5.72
C ALA A 427 31.06 16.05 -6.72
N LEU A 428 31.52 17.20 -6.23
CA LEU A 428 31.95 18.33 -7.06
C LEU A 428 33.45 18.49 -6.89
N THR A 429 34.18 18.32 -8.00
CA THR A 429 35.64 18.47 -8.05
C THR A 429 36.01 19.62 -8.97
N ASP A 430 36.94 20.47 -8.58
CA ASP A 430 37.44 21.55 -9.44
C ASP A 430 38.58 21.10 -10.38
N SER A 431 39.26 22.07 -10.99
CA SER A 431 40.32 21.83 -11.97
C SER A 431 41.67 21.45 -11.36
N ASP A 432 41.94 21.74 -10.08
CA ASP A 432 43.21 21.40 -9.44
C ASP A 432 43.13 20.15 -8.56
N GLY A 433 41.90 19.67 -8.32
CA GLY A 433 41.58 18.36 -7.77
C GLY A 433 40.98 18.43 -6.37
N ASP A 434 40.68 19.62 -5.86
CA ASP A 434 39.91 19.77 -4.64
C ASP A 434 38.46 19.33 -4.88
N SER A 435 37.91 18.59 -3.91
CA SER A 435 36.60 17.95 -4.03
C SER A 435 35.79 18.11 -2.75
N ILE A 436 34.48 18.23 -2.92
CA ILE A 436 33.50 18.16 -1.84
C ILE A 436 32.46 17.08 -2.15
N ASP A 437 32.16 16.26 -1.14
CA ASP A 437 31.08 15.29 -1.21
C ASP A 437 29.77 16.01 -0.85
N ILE A 438 28.73 15.73 -1.62
CA ILE A 438 27.38 16.27 -1.49
C ILE A 438 26.48 15.08 -1.16
N PRO A 439 26.36 14.71 0.13
CA PRO A 439 25.47 13.65 0.56
C PRO A 439 24.02 14.05 0.25
N ASP A 440 23.22 13.08 -0.14
CA ASP A 440 21.81 13.25 -0.52
C ASP A 440 21.62 14.35 -1.60
N GLY A 441 22.59 14.49 -2.50
CA GLY A 441 22.66 15.58 -3.46
C GLY A 441 21.45 15.67 -4.38
N ILE A 442 20.98 14.53 -4.91
CA ILE A 442 19.72 14.48 -5.67
C ILE A 442 18.72 13.62 -4.91
N THR A 443 17.57 14.18 -4.56
CA THR A 443 16.42 13.45 -4.03
C THR A 443 15.40 13.19 -5.14
N ILE A 444 14.97 11.94 -5.27
CA ILE A 444 13.82 11.54 -6.09
C ILE A 444 12.68 11.12 -5.16
N ASN A 445 11.52 11.74 -5.33
CA ASN A 445 10.29 11.30 -4.69
C ASN A 445 9.35 10.74 -5.77
N LEU A 446 8.84 9.54 -5.54
CA LEU A 446 7.80 8.91 -6.33
C LEU A 446 6.54 8.86 -5.45
N ASP A 447 5.47 9.48 -5.89
CA ASP A 447 4.13 9.34 -5.31
C ASP A 447 3.48 8.07 -5.82
N ALA A 448 2.50 7.56 -5.06
CA ALA A 448 1.69 6.41 -5.43
C ALA A 448 1.13 6.53 -6.85
N ASP A 449 1.13 5.43 -7.59
CA ASP A 449 0.41 5.35 -8.87
C ASP A 449 -1.09 5.19 -8.57
N PRO A 450 -1.96 6.14 -8.97
CA PRO A 450 -3.40 5.98 -8.80
C PRO A 450 -4.01 4.88 -9.69
N ASN A 451 -3.28 4.39 -10.69
CA ASN A 451 -3.72 3.31 -11.58
C ASN A 451 -2.58 2.27 -11.72
N PRO A 452 -2.17 1.60 -10.63
CA PRO A 452 -1.09 0.64 -10.71
C PRO A 452 -1.48 -0.46 -11.71
N PRO A 453 -0.52 -1.04 -12.47
CA PRO A 453 -0.81 -2.21 -13.27
C PRO A 453 -1.45 -3.26 -12.36
N ALA A 454 -2.60 -3.80 -12.77
CA ALA A 454 -3.24 -4.88 -12.03
C ALA A 454 -2.20 -5.99 -11.80
N LEU A 455 -2.05 -6.42 -10.54
CA LEU A 455 -1.18 -7.53 -10.19
C LEU A 455 -1.55 -8.67 -11.15
N ASN A 456 -0.59 -9.14 -11.96
CA ASN A 456 -0.85 -10.24 -12.89
C ASN A 456 -0.95 -11.54 -12.09
N LEU A 457 -2.09 -11.72 -11.41
CA LEU A 457 -2.56 -12.95 -10.84
C LEU A 457 -2.71 -13.92 -12.02
N ALA A 458 -1.67 -14.73 -12.26
CA ALA A 458 -1.77 -15.78 -13.26
C ALA A 458 -2.91 -16.70 -12.84
N ALA A 459 -4.05 -16.60 -13.55
CA ALA A 459 -5.26 -17.35 -13.26
C ALA A 459 -4.92 -18.83 -12.95
N PRO A 460 -5.32 -19.36 -11.78
CA PRO A 460 -5.11 -20.77 -11.50
C PRO A 460 -5.99 -21.58 -12.44
N VAL A 461 -5.37 -22.53 -13.14
CA VAL A 461 -6.10 -23.58 -13.86
C VAL A 461 -6.72 -24.50 -12.80
N VAL A 462 -7.94 -24.19 -12.34
CA VAL A 462 -8.72 -25.09 -11.51
C VAL A 462 -9.92 -25.60 -12.32
N GLN A 463 -9.98 -26.93 -12.44
CA GLN A 463 -11.10 -27.62 -13.06
C GLN A 463 -12.33 -27.45 -12.16
N GLU A 464 -13.37 -26.82 -12.69
CA GLU A 464 -14.66 -26.70 -11.99
C GLU A 464 -15.18 -28.05 -11.49
N GLN A 465 -15.45 -28.11 -10.19
CA GLN A 465 -16.36 -29.06 -9.57
C GLN A 465 -17.56 -28.24 -9.05
N PRO A 466 -18.81 -28.58 -9.43
CA PRO A 466 -19.97 -27.79 -9.03
C PRO A 466 -20.29 -28.06 -7.56
N LEU A 467 -20.30 -27.00 -6.72
CA LEU A 467 -20.77 -27.08 -5.35
C LEU A 467 -22.28 -26.88 -5.30
N ALA A 468 -22.96 -27.72 -4.53
CA ALA A 468 -24.41 -27.81 -4.46
C ALA A 468 -24.99 -26.75 -3.51
N GLU A 469 -26.09 -26.12 -3.93
CA GLU A 469 -26.92 -25.22 -3.13
C GLU A 469 -27.29 -25.83 -1.76
N ALA A 470 -27.00 -25.08 -0.69
CA ALA A 470 -27.61 -25.27 0.61
C ALA A 470 -28.82 -24.32 0.78
N PRO A 471 -29.90 -24.75 1.47
CA PRO A 471 -31.17 -24.03 1.46
C PRO A 471 -31.18 -22.88 2.48
N ALA A 472 -31.76 -21.75 2.07
CA ALA A 472 -32.06 -20.60 2.90
C ALA A 472 -33.13 -20.89 3.96
N GLU A 473 -32.95 -20.37 5.18
CA GLU A 473 -33.96 -20.14 6.20
C GLU A 473 -33.55 -18.89 7.05
N PRO A 474 -34.50 -18.21 7.74
CA PRO A 474 -34.76 -16.78 7.54
C PRO A 474 -34.17 -15.86 8.61
N VAL A 475 -33.77 -14.65 8.21
CA VAL A 475 -33.38 -13.57 9.13
C VAL A 475 -34.62 -12.83 9.64
N LEU A 476 -34.71 -12.74 10.97
CA LEU A 476 -35.69 -11.97 11.72
C LEU A 476 -35.16 -10.55 11.94
N ALA A 477 -35.93 -9.55 11.51
CA ALA A 477 -35.63 -8.13 11.57
C ALA A 477 -35.41 -7.53 12.99
N GLY A 478 -34.54 -6.52 13.05
CA GLY A 478 -34.32 -5.56 14.14
C GLY A 478 -32.85 -5.58 14.56
N GLU A 479 -32.05 -4.52 14.43
CA GLU A 479 -32.28 -3.12 14.78
C GLU A 479 -31.35 -2.17 13.98
N GLU A 480 -31.84 -0.95 13.69
CA GLU A 480 -31.16 0.16 13.01
C GLU A 480 -29.78 0.50 13.61
N THR A 481 -28.77 0.67 12.76
CA THR A 481 -27.76 1.72 12.94
C THR A 481 -27.80 2.64 11.72
N ALA A 482 -28.25 3.87 11.96
CA ALA A 482 -28.39 4.93 10.98
C ALA A 482 -27.05 5.31 10.34
N ALA A 483 -26.93 4.94 9.06
CA ALA A 483 -26.43 5.69 7.91
C ALA A 483 -25.19 6.61 8.05
N GLU A 484 -24.12 6.14 7.39
CA GLU A 484 -23.06 6.91 6.73
C GLU A 484 -23.65 7.80 5.60
N GLY A 485 -22.89 8.81 5.15
CA GLY A 485 -23.30 9.77 4.10
C GLY A 485 -23.34 9.18 2.67
N PRO A 486 -23.48 10.00 1.61
CA PRO A 486 -23.64 9.52 0.22
C PRO A 486 -22.54 8.53 -0.19
N ALA A 487 -22.95 7.41 -0.78
CA ALA A 487 -22.12 6.27 -1.14
C ALA A 487 -22.17 5.97 -2.65
N ILE A 488 -21.07 5.41 -3.17
CA ILE A 488 -21.02 4.79 -4.50
C ILE A 488 -20.90 3.28 -4.28
N GLN A 489 -21.84 2.51 -4.78
CA GLN A 489 -21.89 1.05 -4.65
C GLN A 489 -21.82 0.43 -6.04
N ILE A 490 -20.91 -0.52 -6.25
CA ILE A 490 -20.69 -1.17 -7.55
C ILE A 490 -21.21 -2.60 -7.45
N ALA A 491 -22.10 -2.99 -8.35
CA ALA A 491 -22.59 -4.35 -8.48
C ALA A 491 -21.51 -5.29 -9.04
N THR A 492 -21.49 -6.52 -8.55
CA THR A 492 -20.55 -7.60 -8.84
C THR A 492 -21.18 -8.62 -9.78
N GLU A 493 -20.46 -9.65 -10.24
CA GLU A 493 -21.05 -10.69 -11.10
C GLU A 493 -22.03 -11.64 -10.35
N ALA A 494 -22.23 -11.44 -9.05
CA ALA A 494 -23.13 -12.20 -8.20
C ALA A 494 -24.46 -11.45 -7.98
N VAL A 495 -25.48 -12.14 -7.46
CA VAL A 495 -26.73 -11.49 -7.06
C VAL A 495 -26.49 -10.59 -5.84
N ASP A 496 -26.62 -9.28 -6.04
CA ASP A 496 -26.32 -8.30 -5.00
C ASP A 496 -27.55 -7.79 -4.24
N GLN A 497 -27.32 -7.40 -2.98
CA GLN A 497 -28.22 -6.57 -2.19
C GLN A 497 -27.52 -5.25 -1.85
N LEU A 498 -27.82 -4.20 -2.61
CA LEU A 498 -27.23 -2.88 -2.46
C LEU A 498 -28.12 -2.04 -1.55
N LEU A 499 -27.56 -1.37 -0.54
CA LEU A 499 -28.34 -0.65 0.47
C LEU A 499 -28.08 0.86 0.38
N ALA A 500 -29.11 1.64 0.05
CA ALA A 500 -29.01 3.10 0.11
C ALA A 500 -28.73 3.59 1.54
N THR A 501 -27.93 4.64 1.62
CA THR A 501 -27.52 5.32 2.85
C THR A 501 -28.18 6.70 2.94
N ASP A 502 -27.83 7.51 3.95
CA ASP A 502 -28.37 8.86 4.06
C ASP A 502 -27.60 9.78 3.09
N GLY A 503 -28.13 10.05 1.91
CA GLY A 503 -27.44 10.89 0.95
C GLY A 503 -28.00 10.82 -0.46
N ALA A 504 -27.20 11.28 -1.43
CA ALA A 504 -27.41 10.99 -2.84
C ALA A 504 -26.46 9.85 -3.22
N ASP A 505 -26.97 8.63 -3.26
CA ASP A 505 -26.19 7.44 -3.56
C ASP A 505 -26.12 7.16 -5.07
N GLU A 506 -25.05 6.52 -5.50
CA GLU A 506 -24.87 6.06 -6.88
C GLU A 506 -24.63 4.54 -6.91
N PHE A 507 -25.52 3.81 -7.57
CA PHE A 507 -25.42 2.36 -7.76
C PHE A 507 -24.93 2.09 -9.18
N VAL A 508 -23.79 1.41 -9.33
CA VAL A 508 -23.05 1.30 -10.59
C VAL A 508 -23.05 -0.16 -11.07
N TRP A 509 -23.47 -0.37 -12.32
CA TRP A 509 -23.37 -1.66 -13.00
C TRP A 509 -22.32 -1.61 -14.10
N THR A 510 -21.50 -2.65 -14.15
CA THR A 510 -20.43 -2.80 -15.15
C THR A 510 -20.77 -3.92 -16.13
N LEU A 511 -20.05 -4.00 -17.25
CA LEU A 511 -20.20 -5.12 -18.19
C LEU A 511 -19.93 -6.51 -17.59
N ALA A 512 -19.21 -6.58 -16.47
CA ALA A 512 -18.94 -7.81 -15.76
C ALA A 512 -20.23 -8.40 -15.15
N ASP A 513 -21.14 -7.54 -14.68
CA ASP A 513 -22.42 -7.90 -14.10
C ASP A 513 -23.54 -7.89 -15.17
N ASN A 514 -23.43 -8.83 -16.12
CA ASN A 514 -24.40 -9.06 -17.20
C ASN A 514 -25.20 -10.36 -16.99
N GLN A 515 -25.63 -10.61 -15.76
CA GLN A 515 -26.26 -11.86 -15.38
C GLN A 515 -27.79 -11.73 -15.17
N ASP A 516 -28.55 -12.67 -15.72
CA ASP A 516 -30.02 -12.70 -15.58
C ASP A 516 -30.52 -13.12 -14.18
N THR A 517 -29.61 -13.29 -13.21
CA THR A 517 -29.88 -13.66 -11.82
C THR A 517 -30.34 -12.50 -10.95
N GLY A 518 -29.99 -11.27 -11.33
CA GLY A 518 -30.59 -10.00 -10.91
C GLY A 518 -30.31 -9.49 -9.49
N ASP A 519 -30.16 -8.18 -9.34
CA ASP A 519 -29.82 -7.50 -8.09
C ASP A 519 -31.02 -6.82 -7.42
N THR A 520 -30.86 -6.49 -6.15
CA THR A 520 -31.83 -5.73 -5.38
C THR A 520 -31.18 -4.49 -4.75
N VAL A 521 -31.78 -3.32 -4.97
CA VAL A 521 -31.47 -2.09 -4.23
C VAL A 521 -32.52 -1.86 -3.16
N ILE A 522 -32.08 -1.76 -1.91
CA ILE A 522 -32.91 -1.55 -0.72
C ILE A 522 -32.84 -0.07 -0.32
N SER A 523 -33.99 0.51 0.01
CA SER A 523 -34.13 1.90 0.50
C SER A 523 -33.78 3.02 -0.51
N PHE A 524 -33.79 2.75 -1.82
CA PHE A 524 -33.49 3.75 -2.86
C PHE A 524 -34.33 5.04 -2.70
N ASP A 525 -33.67 6.18 -2.45
CA ASP A 525 -34.31 7.50 -2.37
C ASP A 525 -34.50 8.09 -3.77
N THR A 526 -35.75 8.04 -4.23
CA THR A 526 -36.19 8.63 -5.50
C THR A 526 -35.88 10.13 -5.66
N ALA A 527 -35.54 10.86 -4.61
CA ALA A 527 -35.21 12.29 -4.70
C ALA A 527 -33.71 12.56 -4.96
N SER A 528 -32.82 11.60 -4.68
CA SER A 528 -31.38 11.83 -4.62
C SER A 528 -30.53 10.74 -5.24
N ASP A 529 -30.99 9.50 -5.24
CA ASP A 529 -30.18 8.35 -5.66
C ASP A 529 -30.22 8.13 -7.17
N ALA A 530 -29.16 7.53 -7.69
CA ALA A 530 -28.95 7.31 -9.11
C ALA A 530 -28.49 5.88 -9.43
N LEU A 531 -29.00 5.35 -10.54
CA LEU A 531 -28.53 4.12 -11.17
C LEU A 531 -27.59 4.48 -12.32
N ASN A 532 -26.33 4.06 -12.27
CA ASN A 532 -25.35 4.28 -13.31
C ASN A 532 -25.13 3.01 -14.13
N LEU A 533 -25.59 3.05 -15.37
CA LEU A 533 -25.54 1.96 -16.34
C LEU A 533 -24.62 2.27 -17.53
N LYS A 534 -23.75 3.28 -17.42
CA LYS A 534 -22.85 3.72 -18.50
C LYS A 534 -22.00 2.60 -19.08
N ASP A 535 -21.44 1.78 -18.20
CA ASP A 535 -20.62 0.65 -18.64
C ASP A 535 -21.50 -0.52 -19.05
N LEU A 536 -22.59 -0.80 -18.32
CA LEU A 536 -23.47 -1.93 -18.65
C LEU A 536 -24.18 -1.81 -20.02
N LEU A 537 -24.55 -0.60 -20.46
CA LEU A 537 -25.16 -0.38 -21.77
C LEU A 537 -24.10 -0.20 -22.85
N GLN A 538 -24.33 -0.79 -24.03
CA GLN A 538 -23.40 -0.73 -25.15
C GLN A 538 -24.10 -0.25 -26.42
N GLY A 539 -23.69 0.91 -26.93
CA GLY A 539 -24.14 1.45 -28.22
C GLY A 539 -25.39 2.35 -28.11
N GLU A 540 -25.85 2.68 -26.91
CA GLU A 540 -26.97 3.56 -26.64
C GLU A 540 -26.66 5.05 -26.91
N GLU A 541 -25.38 5.40 -27.08
CA GLU A 541 -24.88 6.73 -27.44
C GLU A 541 -25.08 7.08 -28.93
N ALA A 542 -25.57 6.13 -29.74
CA ALA A 542 -25.84 6.36 -31.16
C ALA A 542 -26.95 7.42 -31.36
N GLN A 543 -26.77 8.30 -32.35
CA GLN A 543 -27.62 9.49 -32.61
C GLN A 543 -29.14 9.24 -32.74
N ASP A 544 -29.56 7.99 -33.00
CA ASP A 544 -30.97 7.58 -33.12
C ASP A 544 -31.28 6.34 -32.23
N ALA A 545 -30.49 6.07 -31.18
CA ALA A 545 -30.74 4.96 -30.27
C ALA A 545 -32.04 5.17 -29.48
N ASP A 546 -32.87 4.14 -29.41
CA ASP A 546 -34.11 4.11 -28.64
C ASP A 546 -33.85 3.34 -27.34
N LEU A 547 -33.83 4.04 -26.20
CA LEU A 547 -33.57 3.43 -24.88
C LEU A 547 -34.59 2.34 -24.50
N THR A 548 -35.78 2.33 -25.12
CA THR A 548 -36.74 1.22 -24.94
C THR A 548 -36.29 -0.08 -25.60
N SER A 549 -35.21 -0.04 -26.39
CA SER A 549 -34.52 -1.23 -26.91
C SER A 549 -33.53 -1.82 -25.89
N TYR A 550 -33.14 -1.05 -24.88
CA TYR A 550 -32.15 -1.39 -23.86
C TYR A 550 -32.77 -1.64 -22.49
N LEU A 551 -33.82 -0.91 -22.12
CA LEU A 551 -34.42 -0.94 -20.79
C LEU A 551 -35.91 -1.26 -20.86
N ASN A 552 -36.35 -2.15 -19.99
CA ASN A 552 -37.76 -2.37 -19.69
C ASN A 552 -38.00 -2.17 -18.19
N VAL A 553 -38.70 -1.10 -17.84
CA VAL A 553 -38.98 -0.71 -16.45
C VAL A 553 -40.45 -1.01 -16.14
N THR A 554 -40.68 -1.88 -15.16
CA THR A 554 -42.01 -2.32 -14.74
C THR A 554 -42.21 -2.16 -13.24
N PHE A 555 -43.47 -2.17 -12.80
CA PHE A 555 -43.84 -2.16 -11.39
C PHE A 555 -44.72 -3.36 -11.09
N ASP A 556 -44.27 -4.23 -10.19
CA ASP A 556 -44.92 -5.53 -9.93
C ASP A 556 -46.07 -5.44 -8.89
N GLY A 557 -46.25 -4.25 -8.30
CA GLY A 557 -47.20 -3.99 -7.22
C GLY A 557 -46.54 -3.63 -5.89
N ALA A 558 -45.25 -3.91 -5.74
CA ALA A 558 -44.42 -3.52 -4.60
C ALA A 558 -43.10 -2.87 -5.05
N ASN A 559 -42.42 -3.43 -6.04
CA ASN A 559 -41.07 -3.07 -6.46
C ASN A 559 -41.05 -2.52 -7.88
N THR A 560 -40.05 -1.69 -8.18
CA THR A 560 -39.69 -1.36 -9.56
C THR A 560 -38.69 -2.40 -10.06
N VAL A 561 -38.98 -3.02 -11.19
CA VAL A 561 -38.11 -4.02 -11.83
C VAL A 561 -37.63 -3.47 -13.16
N ILE A 562 -36.32 -3.37 -13.32
CA ILE A 562 -35.63 -2.89 -14.51
C ILE A 562 -34.94 -4.08 -15.15
N GLU A 563 -35.43 -4.50 -16.32
CA GLU A 563 -34.73 -5.48 -17.15
C GLU A 563 -33.84 -4.72 -18.15
N VAL A 564 -32.58 -5.12 -18.23
CA VAL A 564 -31.56 -4.50 -19.08
C VAL A 564 -31.17 -5.46 -20.19
N SER A 565 -31.05 -4.93 -21.41
CA SER A 565 -30.36 -5.58 -22.51
C SER A 565 -29.13 -4.73 -22.87
N THR A 566 -27.95 -5.23 -22.53
CA THR A 566 -26.65 -4.58 -22.74
C THR A 566 -26.47 -4.16 -24.21
N GLY A 567 -26.92 -5.01 -25.15
CA GLY A 567 -26.78 -4.77 -26.59
C GLY A 567 -27.98 -4.11 -27.29
N GLY A 568 -29.02 -3.68 -26.57
CA GLY A 568 -30.20 -3.04 -27.16
C GLY A 568 -31.12 -3.99 -27.93
N ASP A 569 -31.27 -5.23 -27.44
CA ASP A 569 -31.86 -6.33 -28.19
C ASP A 569 -33.40 -6.46 -28.03
N PHE A 570 -34.05 -5.62 -27.22
CA PHE A 570 -35.51 -5.68 -26.99
C PHE A 570 -36.38 -5.33 -28.22
N ARG A 571 -35.78 -4.84 -29.33
CA ARG A 571 -36.33 -4.66 -30.72
C ARG A 571 -37.86 -4.74 -30.90
N GLY A 572 -38.62 -3.93 -30.16
CA GLY A 572 -40.07 -3.74 -30.32
C GLY A 572 -40.98 -4.63 -29.46
N GLY A 573 -40.47 -5.30 -28.42
CA GLY A 573 -41.27 -6.00 -27.42
C GLY A 573 -40.56 -6.07 -26.05
N PRO A 574 -41.00 -5.34 -25.02
CA PRO A 574 -40.40 -5.41 -23.68
C PRO A 574 -40.58 -6.80 -23.04
N GLY A 575 -39.55 -7.28 -22.32
CA GLY A 575 -39.64 -8.47 -21.46
C GLY A 575 -39.53 -9.83 -22.16
N ASP A 576 -38.78 -9.93 -23.27
CA ASP A 576 -38.34 -11.25 -23.74
C ASP A 576 -37.23 -11.76 -22.81
N ALA A 577 -37.57 -12.67 -21.89
CA ALA A 577 -36.64 -13.24 -20.92
C ALA A 577 -35.38 -13.86 -21.55
N SER A 578 -35.37 -14.19 -22.85
CA SER A 578 -34.18 -14.67 -23.54
C SER A 578 -33.21 -13.57 -24.00
N LYS A 579 -33.55 -12.31 -23.71
CA LYS A 579 -32.87 -11.08 -24.13
C LYS A 579 -32.58 -10.13 -22.97
N VAL A 580 -32.85 -10.59 -21.75
CA VAL A 580 -32.50 -9.88 -20.53
C VAL A 580 -31.09 -10.29 -20.17
N ASP A 581 -30.20 -9.32 -20.12
CA ASP A 581 -28.81 -9.48 -19.71
C ASP A 581 -28.66 -9.13 -18.22
N GLN A 582 -29.43 -8.18 -17.67
CA GLN A 582 -29.45 -7.88 -16.22
C GLN A 582 -30.88 -7.63 -15.71
N ILE A 583 -31.15 -7.96 -14.45
CA ILE A 583 -32.38 -7.55 -13.75
C ILE A 583 -32.00 -6.72 -12.53
N ILE A 584 -32.57 -5.53 -12.37
CA ILE A 584 -32.37 -4.68 -11.18
C ILE A 584 -33.73 -4.45 -10.52
N THR A 585 -33.83 -4.78 -9.24
CA THR A 585 -35.06 -4.61 -8.44
C THR A 585 -34.87 -3.50 -7.41
N LEU A 586 -35.70 -2.47 -7.44
CA LEU A 586 -35.74 -1.45 -6.39
C LEU A 586 -36.86 -1.82 -5.41
N GLU A 587 -36.47 -2.22 -4.20
CA GLU A 587 -37.40 -2.68 -3.16
C GLU A 587 -38.29 -1.54 -2.66
N ASP A 588 -39.60 -1.78 -2.60
CA ASP A 588 -40.61 -0.85 -2.09
C ASP A 588 -40.65 0.53 -2.81
N VAL A 589 -40.09 0.59 -4.02
CA VAL A 589 -39.97 1.82 -4.82
C VAL A 589 -40.85 1.72 -6.06
N ASN A 590 -41.54 2.82 -6.42
CA ASN A 590 -42.33 2.91 -7.64
C ASN A 590 -41.86 4.08 -8.52
N LEU A 591 -40.99 3.79 -9.51
CA LEU A 591 -40.55 4.76 -10.52
C LEU A 591 -41.47 4.82 -11.75
N VAL A 592 -42.30 3.79 -11.97
CA VAL A 592 -43.16 3.67 -13.16
C VAL A 592 -44.41 4.54 -13.07
N GLY A 593 -45.01 4.62 -11.88
CA GLY A 593 -46.27 5.32 -11.65
C GLY A 593 -47.41 4.77 -12.52
N GLY A 594 -47.82 5.52 -13.54
CA GLY A 594 -48.86 5.14 -14.50
C GLY A 594 -48.55 5.56 -15.94
N ASP A 595 -47.28 5.87 -16.22
CA ASP A 595 -46.82 6.37 -17.51
C ASP A 595 -46.41 5.23 -18.45
N GLU A 596 -46.27 5.52 -19.75
CA GLU A 596 -45.74 4.56 -20.73
C GLU A 596 -44.20 4.47 -20.61
N LEU A 597 -43.61 3.31 -20.92
CA LEU A 597 -42.18 2.99 -20.71
C LEU A 597 -41.20 4.09 -21.15
N ALA A 598 -41.39 4.65 -22.35
CA ALA A 598 -40.51 5.72 -22.85
C ALA A 598 -40.57 6.99 -21.98
N ALA A 599 -41.73 7.32 -21.42
CA ALA A 599 -41.88 8.43 -20.50
C ALA A 599 -41.28 8.12 -19.13
N VAL A 600 -41.37 6.87 -18.66
CA VAL A 600 -40.71 6.43 -17.41
C VAL A 600 -39.20 6.60 -17.49
N ILE A 601 -38.56 6.07 -18.54
CA ILE A 601 -37.11 6.18 -18.74
C ILE A 601 -36.70 7.65 -18.84
N GLN A 602 -37.46 8.48 -19.59
CA GLN A 602 -37.16 9.91 -19.68
C GLN A 602 -37.30 10.63 -18.34
N ASN A 603 -38.30 10.28 -17.53
CA ASN A 603 -38.48 10.87 -16.20
C ASN A 603 -37.30 10.49 -15.28
N MET A 604 -36.78 9.27 -15.36
CA MET A 604 -35.61 8.83 -14.58
C MET A 604 -34.35 9.63 -14.97
N LEU A 605 -34.12 9.85 -16.27
CA LEU A 605 -33.03 10.70 -16.74
C LEU A 605 -33.17 12.16 -16.27
N ASP A 606 -34.36 12.73 -16.44
CA ASP A 606 -34.64 14.13 -16.07
C ASP A 606 -34.53 14.36 -14.54
N ALA A 607 -34.82 13.32 -13.75
CA ALA A 607 -34.71 13.34 -12.29
C ALA A 607 -33.29 13.03 -11.79
N GLY A 608 -32.36 12.62 -12.66
CA GLY A 608 -31.02 12.18 -12.27
C GLY A 608 -30.97 10.78 -11.65
N GLN A 609 -32.06 10.03 -11.71
CA GLN A 609 -32.17 8.67 -11.18
C GLN A 609 -31.53 7.62 -12.08
N LEU A 610 -31.22 7.98 -13.33
CA LEU A 610 -30.56 7.12 -14.32
C LEU A 610 -29.41 7.90 -14.97
N ILE A 611 -28.24 7.28 -15.00
CA ILE A 611 -27.01 7.81 -15.59
C ILE A 611 -26.56 6.83 -16.69
N ILE A 612 -26.40 7.35 -17.91
CA ILE A 612 -26.00 6.64 -19.13
C ILE A 612 -25.06 7.53 -19.96
N ASP A 613 -24.53 7.05 -21.10
CA ASP A 613 -23.55 7.78 -21.92
C ASP A 613 -24.14 8.71 -23.02
N GLN A 614 -25.43 9.07 -22.93
CA GLN A 614 -26.11 9.97 -23.89
C GLN A 614 -25.85 11.48 -23.72
#